data_AF-A0A919EGM8-F1
#
_entry.id   AF-A0A919EGM8-F1
#
_cell.length_a   1.000
_cell.length_b   1.000
_cell.length_c   1.000
_cell.angle_alpha   90.00
_cell.angle_beta   90.00
_cell.angle_gamma   90.00
#
_symmetry.space_group_name_H-M   'P 1'
#
loop_
_entity.id
_entity.type
_entity.pdbx_description
1 polymer ?
#
loop_
_entity_poly.entity_id
_entity_poly.type
_entity_poly.pdbx_seq_one_letter_code
_entity_poly.pdbx_strand_id
1 'polypeptide(L)' 'MEWLDKLLNPAVLPLLIPIVAIIGAFAIAGLKAHHRHQERIERIKNGLDPDAK' A
#
# COMPACT_ATOMS: atom_id res chain seq x y z
N MET A 1 -23.01 15.88 -2.75
CA MET A 1 -22.75 14.76 -3.67
C MET A 1 -23.38 13.53 -3.04
N GLU A 2 -24.56 13.10 -3.47
CA GLU A 2 -25.35 12.06 -2.77
C GLU A 2 -24.59 10.75 -2.48
N TRP A 3 -23.52 10.45 -3.23
CA TRP A 3 -22.70 9.27 -3.02
C TRP A 3 -21.87 9.31 -1.73
N LEU A 4 -21.43 10.50 -1.31
CA LEU A 4 -20.61 10.66 -0.10
C LEU A 4 -21.46 10.45 1.17
N ASP A 5 -22.70 10.94 1.14
CA ASP A 5 -23.66 10.78 2.24
C ASP A 5 -24.04 9.30 2.46
N LYS A 6 -24.08 8.52 1.38
CA LYS A 6 -24.29 7.06 1.44
C LYS A 6 -23.07 6.32 1.99
N LEU A 7 -21.86 6.76 1.63
CA LEU A 7 -20.61 6.15 2.09
C LEU A 7 -20.35 6.39 3.59
N LEU A 8 -20.67 7.60 4.08
CA LEU A 8 -20.51 7.99 5.48
C LEU A 8 -21.69 7.60 6.35
N ASN A 9 -22.63 6.79 5.84
CA ASN A 9 -23.75 6.30 6.60
C ASN A 9 -23.27 5.38 7.74
N PRO A 10 -23.63 5.66 9.01
CA PRO A 10 -23.21 4.87 10.16
C PRO A 10 -23.54 3.38 10.06
N ALA A 11 -24.58 3.00 9.32
CA ALA A 11 -24.95 1.60 9.11
C ALA A 11 -23.95 0.82 8.23
N VAL A 12 -23.23 1.51 7.35
CA VAL A 12 -22.30 0.91 6.37
C VAL A 12 -20.84 1.00 6.84
N LEU A 13 -20.52 2.00 7.67
CA LEU A 13 -19.17 2.21 8.21
C LEU A 13 -18.53 0.97 8.88
N PRO A 14 -19.25 0.16 9.70
CA PRO A 14 -18.65 -1.02 10.33
C PRO A 14 -18.15 -2.06 9.32
N LEU A 15 -18.75 -2.12 8.12
CA LEU A 15 -18.30 -2.98 7.03
C LEU A 15 -17.20 -2.31 6.19
N LEU A 16 -17.30 -1.00 5.95
CA LEU A 16 -16.40 -0.26 5.07
C LEU A 16 -15.01 -0.08 5.69
N ILE A 17 -14.94 0.23 6.99
CA ILE A 17 -13.69 0.45 7.74
C ILE A 17 -12.72 -0.74 7.62
N PRO A 18 -13.10 -2.00 7.93
CA PRO A 18 -12.16 -3.12 7.82
C PRO A 18 -11.70 -3.38 6.39
N ILE A 19 -12.56 -3.17 5.39
CA ILE A 19 -12.19 -3.31 3.97
C ILE A 19 -11.09 -2.30 3.62
N VAL A 20 -11.28 -1.03 3.97
CA VAL A 20 -10.30 0.03 3.71
C VAL A 20 -9.00 -0.24 4.49
N ALA A 21 -9.09 -0.72 5.72
CA ALA A 21 -7.92 -1.07 6.52
C ALA A 21 -7.08 -2.19 5.88
N ILE A 22 -7.73 -3.25 5.37
CA ILE A 22 -7.07 -4.35 4.66
C ILE A 22 -6.39 -3.82 3.39
N ILE A 23 -7.14 -3.08 2.56
CA ILE A 23 -6.61 -2.52 1.31
C ILE A 23 -5.42 -1.60 1.61
N GLY A 24 -5.53 -0.74 2.63
CA GLY A 24 -4.45 0.16 3.05
C GLY A 24 -3.20 -0.58 3.49
N ALA A 25 -3.34 -1.63 4.30
CA ALA A 25 -2.22 -2.45 4.75
C ALA A 25 -1.49 -3.11 3.57
N PHE A 26 -2.24 -3.71 2.63
CA PHE A 26 -1.67 -4.35 1.45
C PHE A 26 -1.04 -3.33 0.48
N ALA A 27 -1.65 -2.15 0.32
CA ALA A 27 -1.09 -1.09 -0.50
C ALA A 27 0.27 -0.61 0.03
N ILE A 28 0.39 -0.39 1.34
CA ILE A 28 1.66 0.01 1.98
C ILE A 28 2.71 -1.09 1.84
N ALA A 29 2.35 -2.35 2.08
CA ALA A 29 3.26 -3.48 1.93
C ALA A 29 3.76 -3.63 0.49
N GLY A 30 2.84 -3.51 -0.48
CA GLY A 30 3.16 -3.55 -1.91
C GLY A 30 4.08 -2.40 -2.34
N LEU A 31 3.79 -1.17 -1.91
CA LEU A 31 4.64 -0.01 -2.17
C LEU A 31 6.05 -0.19 -1.59
N LYS A 32 6.15 -0.68 -0.36
CA LYS A 32 7.45 -0.94 0.28
C LYS A 32 8.25 -2.01 -0.47
N ALA A 33 7.59 -3.09 -0.90
CA ALA A 33 8.21 -4.12 -1.70
C ALA A 33 8.67 -3.59 -3.06
N HIS A 34 7.86 -2.74 -3.70
CA HIS A 34 8.21 -2.10 -4.97
C HIS A 34 9.44 -1.19 -4.82
N HIS A 35 9.47 -0.34 -3.79
CA HIS A 35 10.61 0.54 -3.52
C HIS A 35 11.88 -0.26 -3.26
N ARG A 36 11.80 -1.32 -2.45
CA ARG A 36 12.94 -2.22 -2.20
C ARG A 36 13.42 -2.88 -3.50
N HIS A 37 12.50 -3.25 -4.39
CA HIS A 37 12.87 -3.81 -5.68
C HIS A 37 13.62 -2.78 -6.55
N GLN A 38 13.11 -1.55 -6.63
CA GLN A 38 13.79 -0.47 -7.38
C GLN A 38 15.19 -0.20 -6.82
N GLU A 39 15.32 -0.11 -5.49
CA GLU A 39 16.61 0.09 -4.83
C GLU A 39 17.61 -1.03 -5.17
N ARG A 40 17.16 -2.30 -5.17
CA ARG A 40 18.01 -3.43 -5.59
C ARG A 40 18.46 -3.29 -7.04
N ILE A 41 17.56 -2.89 -7.94
CA ILE A 41 17.90 -2.66 -9.36
C ILE A 41 18.92 -1.53 -9.51
N GLU A 42 18.79 -0.44 -8.74
CA GLU A 42 19.74 0.67 -8.74
C GLU A 42 21.12 0.26 -8.21
N ARG A 43 21.17 -0.53 -7.12
CA ARG A 43 22.41 -1.10 -6.60
C ARG A 43 23.11 -1.96 -7.65
N ILE A 44 22.37 -2.85 -8.32
CA ILE A 44 22.91 -3.67 -9.42
C ILE A 44 23.45 -2.79 -10.56
N LYS A 45 22.72 -1.74 -10.97
CA LYS A 45 23.17 -0.80 -12.01
C LYS A 45 24.48 -0.10 -11.65
N ASN A 46 24.69 0.18 -10.36
CA ASN A 46 25.91 0.81 -9.84
C ASN A 46 27.02 -0.21 -9.50
N GLY A 47 26.83 -1.50 -9.80
CA GLY A 47 27.81 -2.55 -9.49
C GLY A 47 27.95 -2.87 -7.99
N LEU A 48 26.98 -2.43 -7.18
CA LEU A 48 26.91 -2.72 -5.75
C LEU A 48 26.14 -4.02 -5.51
N ASP A 49 26.57 -4.81 -4.53
CA ASP A 49 25.82 -5.99 -4.10
C ASP A 49 24.48 -5.56 -3.46
N PRO A 50 23.33 -5.91 -4.07
CA PRO A 50 22.02 -5.48 -3.58
C PRO A 50 21.63 -6.13 -2.24
N ASP A 51 22.25 -7.24 -1.87
CA ASP A 51 21.87 -8.07 -0.73
C ASP A 51 22.95 -8.08 0.38
N ALA A 52 23.99 -7.24 0.25
CA ALA A 52 24.94 -6.96 1.33
C ALA A 52 24.21 -6.39 2.56
N LYS A 53 24.36 -7.07 3.70
CA LYS A 53 23.74 -6.72 4.99
C LYS A 53 24.39 -5.52 5.65
#